data_AF-A0A7Y0XUS9-F1
#
_entry.id   AF-A0A7Y0XUS9-F1
#
_cell.length_a   1.000
_cell.length_b   1.000
_cell.length_c   1.000
_cell.angle_alpha   90.00
_cell.angle_beta   90.00
_cell.angle_gamma   90.00
#
_symmetry.space_group_name_H-M   'P 1'
#
loop_
_entity.id
_entity.type
_entity.pdbx_description
1 polymer ?
#
loop_
_entity_poly.entity_id
_entity_poly.type
_entity_poly.pdbx_seq_one_letter_code
_entity_poly.pdbx_strand_id
1 'polypeptide(L)'
;MKKALIPLLMVAVLALIPYIGVRYAGLGYLFGIVIPYSAMAVLICGFMSRMADWLRRPVPFCIPTTCGQEKSLDWIRQDKLESPSSFFYAAARVLSEVFFFRSLFRNTRSELHKGSNLTYGSNKWLWLGGLAFHWSLLVIVLRHARFFFIMVPDSLQYLDDADRFLDVTLPAFYMTDALVLAAVTFLLLRRIRDARMRVISLPTDFFPLFLIMAIVVLGISMRYVTKVDVMPVKALMMNLVNFTFEPPGEIGTLFYVHLFLICVLAIYFPFSKLMHMGGIFLSPTRNQANNSRAKRHRNPWNSAIKFRSYAEYEDDYREKMKKAKLPVEKQ
;
A
#
# COMPACT_ATOMS: atom_id res chain seq x y z
N MET A 1 8.14 23.48 10.17
CA MET A 1 7.72 22.82 11.44
C MET A 1 6.20 22.69 11.56
N LYS A 2 5.41 23.73 11.28
CA LYS A 2 3.92 23.68 11.31
C LYS A 2 3.30 22.45 10.62
N LYS A 3 3.83 22.05 9.45
CA LYS A 3 3.37 20.87 8.68
C LYS A 3 3.39 19.53 9.45
N ALA A 4 4.29 19.37 10.41
CA ALA A 4 4.40 18.15 11.23
C ALA A 4 3.72 18.32 12.60
N LEU A 5 3.75 19.53 13.17
CA LEU A 5 3.15 19.82 14.47
C LEU A 5 1.63 19.65 14.45
N ILE A 6 0.95 20.15 13.41
CA ILE A 6 -0.52 20.05 13.30
C ILE A 6 -0.98 18.59 13.32
N PRO A 7 -0.45 17.68 12.45
CA PRO A 7 -0.82 16.27 12.50
C PRO A 7 -0.52 15.57 13.83
N LEU A 8 0.59 15.91 14.49
CA LEU A 8 0.93 15.37 15.80
C LEU A 8 -0.13 15.77 16.85
N LEU A 9 -0.49 17.05 16.90
CA LEU A 9 -1.53 17.55 17.80
C LEU A 9 -2.89 16.92 17.48
N MET A 10 -3.23 16.75 16.21
CA MET A 10 -4.47 16.08 15.81
C MET A 10 -4.53 14.65 16.36
N VAL A 11 -3.45 13.86 16.23
CA VAL A 11 -3.41 12.49 16.76
C VAL A 11 -3.49 12.48 18.29
N ALA A 12 -2.84 13.43 18.97
CA ALA A 12 -2.95 13.56 20.42
C ALA A 12 -4.40 13.87 20.87
N VAL A 13 -5.07 14.81 20.19
CA VAL A 13 -6.48 15.14 20.46
C VAL A 13 -7.38 13.93 20.19
N LEU A 14 -7.17 13.23 19.07
CA LEU A 14 -7.91 12.01 18.75
C LEU A 14 -7.74 10.91 19.81
N ALA A 15 -6.56 10.79 20.42
CA ALA A 15 -6.34 9.83 21.51
C ALA A 15 -7.04 10.24 22.82
N LEU A 16 -7.17 11.54 23.09
CA LEU A 16 -7.85 12.05 24.30
C LEU A 16 -9.36 11.83 24.29
N ILE A 17 -10.00 11.85 23.12
CA ILE A 17 -11.45 11.66 22.96
C ILE A 17 -11.95 10.35 23.63
N PRO A 18 -11.48 9.15 23.21
CA PRO A 18 -11.90 7.90 23.83
C PRO A 18 -11.38 7.76 25.27
N TYR A 19 -10.22 8.36 25.59
CA TYR A 19 -9.69 8.33 26.95
C TYR A 19 -10.67 8.99 27.93
N ILE A 20 -11.10 10.22 27.63
CA ILE A 20 -12.04 10.97 28.46
C ILE A 20 -13.43 10.32 28.42
N GLY A 21 -13.91 9.97 27.22
CA GLY A 21 -15.25 9.43 27.02
C GLY A 21 -15.50 8.11 27.75
N VAL A 22 -14.51 7.21 27.75
CA VAL A 22 -14.65 5.92 28.46
C VAL A 22 -14.37 6.08 29.95
N ARG A 23 -13.32 6.83 30.33
CA ARG A 23 -12.91 6.99 31.75
C ARG A 23 -13.96 7.72 32.59
N TYR A 24 -14.59 8.76 32.05
CA TYR A 24 -15.42 9.68 32.83
C TYR A 24 -16.90 9.67 32.42
N ALA A 25 -17.23 9.28 31.19
CA ALA A 25 -18.60 9.33 30.68
C ALA A 25 -19.21 7.95 30.37
N GLY A 26 -18.51 6.85 30.67
CA GLY A 26 -19.05 5.50 30.51
C GLY A 26 -19.34 5.09 29.05
N LEU A 27 -18.73 5.75 28.06
CA LEU A 27 -19.04 5.58 26.63
C LEU A 27 -18.47 4.28 26.00
N GLY A 28 -18.27 3.22 26.79
CA GLY A 28 -17.67 1.96 26.33
C GLY A 28 -18.40 1.33 25.13
N TYR A 29 -19.74 1.36 25.13
CA TYR A 29 -20.55 0.85 24.02
C TYR A 29 -20.31 1.60 22.70
N LEU A 30 -20.23 2.94 22.76
CA LEU A 30 -19.98 3.79 21.60
C LEU A 30 -18.62 3.46 20.95
N PHE A 31 -17.56 3.41 21.76
CA PHE A 31 -16.20 3.17 21.29
C PHE A 31 -15.89 1.70 20.99
N GLY A 32 -16.59 0.77 21.64
CA GLY A 32 -16.41 -0.67 21.46
C GLY A 32 -17.24 -1.29 20.34
N ILE A 33 -18.38 -0.68 19.97
CA ILE A 33 -19.34 -1.28 19.04
C ILE A 33 -19.69 -0.34 17.88
N VAL A 34 -20.29 0.81 18.19
CA VAL A 34 -20.85 1.71 17.17
C VAL A 34 -19.76 2.27 16.24
N ILE A 35 -18.67 2.77 16.81
CA ILE A 35 -17.56 3.33 16.03
C ILE A 35 -16.84 2.24 15.21
N PRO A 36 -16.48 1.07 15.76
CA PRO A 36 -15.90 -0.02 14.97
C PRO A 36 -16.74 -0.45 13.76
N TYR A 37 -18.05 -0.67 13.92
CA TYR A 37 -18.91 -1.02 12.78
C TYR A 37 -18.96 0.09 11.73
N SER A 38 -19.09 1.35 12.17
CA SER A 38 -19.11 2.51 11.26
C SER A 38 -17.79 2.63 10.50
N ALA A 39 -16.67 2.45 11.18
CA ALA A 39 -15.34 2.50 10.58
C ALA A 39 -15.11 1.38 9.57
N MET A 40 -15.56 0.16 9.90
CA MET A 40 -15.48 -0.98 8.98
C MET A 40 -16.33 -0.76 7.73
N ALA A 41 -17.57 -0.26 7.88
CA ALA A 41 -18.43 0.06 6.76
C ALA A 41 -17.79 1.11 5.83
N VAL A 42 -17.24 2.19 6.40
CA VAL A 42 -16.52 3.22 5.62
C VAL A 42 -15.29 2.65 4.93
N LEU A 43 -14.50 1.83 5.62
CA LEU A 43 -13.31 1.19 5.04
C LEU A 43 -13.69 0.32 3.83
N ILE A 44 -14.65 -0.60 4.01
CA ILE A 44 -15.07 -1.54 2.95
C ILE A 44 -15.69 -0.77 1.77
N CYS A 45 -16.70 0.06 2.02
CA CYS A 45 -17.37 0.80 0.96
C CYS A 45 -16.42 1.76 0.25
N GLY A 46 -15.57 2.48 0.99
CA GLY A 46 -14.57 3.38 0.44
C GLY A 46 -13.52 2.66 -0.40
N PHE A 47 -13.01 1.52 0.08
CA PHE A 47 -12.04 0.71 -0.65
C PHE A 47 -12.66 0.15 -1.94
N MET A 48 -13.85 -0.43 -1.85
CA MET A 48 -14.59 -0.96 -3.02
C MET A 48 -14.88 0.15 -4.04
N SER A 49 -15.31 1.33 -3.59
CA SER A 49 -15.53 2.48 -4.47
C SER A 49 -14.27 2.89 -5.22
N ARG A 50 -13.11 2.92 -4.54
CA ARG A 50 -11.82 3.23 -5.18
C ARG A 50 -11.40 2.16 -6.17
N MET A 51 -11.54 0.88 -5.83
CA MET A 51 -11.24 -0.21 -6.76
C MET A 51 -12.12 -0.15 -8.00
N ALA A 52 -13.44 0.06 -7.81
CA ALA A 52 -14.39 0.15 -8.91
C ALA A 52 -14.09 1.35 -9.83
N ASP A 53 -13.75 2.51 -9.25
CA ASP A 53 -13.33 3.67 -10.04
C ASP A 53 -12.12 3.35 -10.91
N TRP A 54 -11.07 2.76 -10.34
CA TRP A 54 -9.84 2.41 -11.07
C TRP A 54 -10.04 1.31 -12.12
N LEU A 55 -10.80 0.27 -11.81
CA LEU A 55 -11.12 -0.81 -12.75
C LEU A 55 -11.96 -0.33 -13.94
N ARG A 56 -12.81 0.68 -13.74
CA ARG A 56 -13.61 1.29 -14.81
C ARG A 56 -12.80 2.24 -15.68
N ARG A 57 -11.60 2.68 -15.27
CA ARG A 57 -10.78 3.55 -16.11
C ARG A 57 -10.21 2.74 -17.27
N PRO A 58 -10.53 3.10 -18.52
CA PRO A 58 -9.97 2.40 -19.66
C PRO A 58 -8.47 2.66 -19.77
N VAL A 59 -7.76 1.66 -20.28
CA VAL A 59 -6.32 1.73 -20.48
C VAL A 59 -6.05 1.62 -21.99
N PRO A 60 -6.09 2.75 -22.73
CA PRO A 60 -6.10 2.74 -24.20
C PRO A 60 -4.77 2.27 -24.81
N PHE A 61 -3.68 2.37 -24.05
CA PHE A 61 -2.34 2.07 -24.51
C PHE A 61 -1.61 1.10 -23.57
N CYS A 62 -0.76 0.26 -24.16
CA CYS A 62 0.20 -0.54 -23.42
C CYS A 62 1.41 0.35 -23.09
N ILE A 63 1.48 0.83 -21.85
CA ILE A 63 2.48 1.77 -21.34
C ILE A 63 3.28 1.21 -20.14
N PRO A 64 3.76 -0.04 -20.18
CA PRO A 64 4.59 -0.57 -19.10
C PRO A 64 5.88 0.25 -19.00
N THR A 65 6.21 0.66 -17.79
CA THR A 65 7.53 1.26 -17.53
C THR A 65 8.59 0.17 -17.61
N THR A 66 9.67 0.41 -18.34
CA THR A 66 10.76 -0.56 -18.50
C THR A 66 12.10 0.09 -18.25
N CYS A 67 13.01 -0.59 -17.55
CA CYS A 67 14.36 -0.08 -17.28
C CYS A 67 15.47 -1.12 -17.56
N GLY A 68 15.12 -2.25 -18.19
CA GLY A 68 16.05 -3.30 -18.57
C GLY A 68 15.85 -3.76 -20.01
N GLN A 69 16.67 -4.71 -20.44
CA GLN A 69 16.69 -5.22 -21.81
C GLN A 69 15.36 -5.89 -22.19
N GLU A 70 14.72 -5.40 -23.25
CA GLU A 70 13.50 -6.01 -23.80
C GLU A 70 13.77 -7.31 -24.56
N LYS A 71 12.70 -8.12 -24.74
CA LYS A 71 12.80 -9.33 -25.56
C LYS A 71 13.07 -8.92 -27.00
N SER A 72 14.19 -9.39 -27.55
CA SER A 72 14.66 -9.08 -28.91
C SER A 72 15.15 -10.35 -29.59
N LEU A 73 16.46 -10.49 -29.79
CA LEU A 73 17.09 -11.64 -30.45
C LEU A 73 17.47 -12.70 -29.42
N ASP A 74 17.52 -13.98 -29.82
CA ASP A 74 17.70 -15.10 -28.88
C ASP A 74 19.02 -15.06 -28.11
N TRP A 75 20.06 -14.43 -28.66
CA TRP A 75 21.36 -14.26 -28.00
C TRP A 75 21.41 -13.05 -27.05
N ILE A 76 20.42 -12.15 -27.08
CA ILE A 76 20.37 -10.98 -26.20
C ILE A 76 19.52 -11.34 -24.97
N ARG A 77 20.17 -11.45 -23.82
CA ARG A 77 19.50 -11.80 -22.56
C ARG A 77 18.49 -10.73 -22.16
N GLN A 78 17.21 -11.10 -22.18
CA GLN A 78 16.12 -10.28 -21.68
C GLN A 78 16.18 -10.10 -20.16
N ASP A 79 15.92 -8.89 -19.67
CA ASP A 79 15.57 -8.65 -18.26
C ASP A 79 14.07 -8.89 -18.05
N LYS A 80 13.72 -10.10 -17.61
CA LYS A 80 12.33 -10.56 -17.53
C LYS A 80 11.48 -9.75 -16.55
N LEU A 81 12.05 -9.21 -15.47
CA LEU A 81 11.27 -8.47 -14.48
C LEU A 81 11.21 -6.98 -14.80
N GLU A 82 12.28 -6.41 -15.37
CA GLU A 82 12.30 -4.98 -15.72
C GLU A 82 11.71 -4.67 -17.10
N SER A 83 11.61 -5.67 -17.97
CA SER A 83 10.93 -5.57 -19.27
C SER A 83 10.09 -6.83 -19.50
N PRO A 84 8.98 -7.00 -18.76
CA PRO A 84 8.22 -8.24 -18.74
C PRO A 84 7.51 -8.51 -20.06
N SER A 85 7.93 -9.54 -20.81
CA SER A 85 7.32 -9.88 -22.11
C SER A 85 6.02 -10.70 -21.99
N SER A 86 5.70 -11.21 -20.80
CA SER A 86 4.53 -12.05 -20.53
C SER A 86 3.77 -11.57 -19.30
N PHE A 87 2.51 -11.99 -19.19
CA PHE A 87 1.67 -11.70 -18.03
C PHE A 87 2.31 -12.19 -16.72
N PHE A 88 2.85 -13.41 -16.71
CA PHE A 88 3.50 -13.98 -15.51
C PHE A 88 4.70 -13.14 -15.05
N TYR A 89 5.50 -12.63 -15.99
CA TYR A 89 6.61 -11.75 -15.64
C TYR A 89 6.15 -10.39 -15.13
N ALA A 90 5.06 -9.84 -15.67
CA ALA A 90 4.46 -8.60 -15.16
C ALA A 90 3.86 -8.80 -13.75
N ALA A 91 3.20 -9.93 -13.50
CA ALA A 91 2.72 -10.30 -12.17
C ALA A 91 3.88 -10.48 -11.18
N ALA A 92 4.94 -11.21 -11.56
CA ALA A 92 6.13 -11.38 -10.74
C ALA A 92 6.81 -10.05 -10.42
N ARG A 93 6.85 -9.11 -11.37
CA ARG A 93 7.33 -7.74 -11.15
C ARG A 93 6.49 -7.06 -10.07
N VAL A 94 5.16 -7.02 -10.22
CA VAL A 94 4.27 -6.39 -9.24
C VAL A 94 4.43 -7.02 -7.86
N LEU A 95 4.48 -8.35 -7.75
CA LEU A 95 4.70 -9.05 -6.48
C LEU A 95 6.07 -8.71 -5.88
N SER A 96 7.12 -8.61 -6.69
CA SER A 96 8.44 -8.19 -6.22
C SER A 96 8.47 -6.75 -5.69
N GLU A 97 7.60 -5.89 -6.23
CA GLU A 97 7.40 -4.54 -5.70
C GLU A 97 6.64 -4.56 -4.39
N VAL A 98 5.58 -5.37 -4.26
CA VAL A 98 4.77 -5.49 -3.04
C VAL A 98 5.60 -6.05 -1.87
N PHE A 99 6.31 -7.15 -2.09
CA PHE A 99 6.98 -7.86 -1.01
C PHE A 99 8.41 -7.38 -0.73
N PHE A 100 9.10 -6.84 -1.74
CA PHE A 100 10.53 -6.54 -1.62
C PHE A 100 10.90 -5.13 -2.06
N PHE A 101 9.95 -4.27 -2.46
CA PHE A 101 10.24 -2.92 -2.97
C PHE A 101 11.42 -2.91 -3.96
N ARG A 102 11.44 -3.85 -4.90
CA ARG A 102 12.59 -4.13 -5.76
C ARG A 102 13.11 -2.88 -6.48
N SER A 103 12.23 -2.06 -7.03
CA SER A 103 12.60 -0.80 -7.69
C SER A 103 13.32 0.17 -6.75
N LEU A 104 12.90 0.23 -5.48
CA LEU A 104 13.52 1.08 -4.46
C LEU A 104 14.91 0.58 -4.07
N PHE A 105 15.10 -0.74 -3.98
CA PHE A 105 16.42 -1.34 -3.71
C PHE A 105 17.45 -0.96 -4.78
N ARG A 106 17.01 -0.95 -6.04
CA ARG A 106 17.82 -0.61 -7.21
C ARG A 106 18.00 0.89 -7.43
N ASN A 107 17.27 1.72 -6.70
CA ASN A 107 17.27 3.16 -6.92
C ASN A 107 18.64 3.77 -6.57
N THR A 108 19.36 4.19 -7.61
CA THR A 108 20.63 4.90 -7.53
C THR A 108 20.38 6.40 -7.56
N ARG A 109 20.87 7.09 -6.52
CA ARG A 109 20.79 8.53 -6.34
C ARG A 109 22.07 9.17 -6.83
N SER A 110 21.99 10.07 -7.80
CA SER A 110 23.13 10.94 -8.12
C SER A 110 23.24 12.07 -7.07
N GLU A 111 24.41 12.22 -6.48
CA GLU A 111 24.79 13.27 -5.55
C GLU A 111 26.03 13.98 -6.11
N LEU A 112 25.99 15.30 -6.17
CA LEU A 112 27.16 16.09 -6.54
C LEU A 112 27.95 16.36 -5.26
N HIS A 113 29.13 15.76 -5.12
CA HIS A 113 30.07 16.07 -4.05
C HIS A 113 30.90 17.33 -4.38
N LYS A 114 31.58 17.90 -3.38
CA LYS A 114 32.45 19.07 -3.58
C LYS A 114 33.44 18.81 -4.73
N GLY A 115 33.40 19.69 -5.74
CA GLY A 115 34.20 19.60 -6.96
C GLY A 115 33.66 18.55 -7.95
N SER A 116 32.72 18.95 -8.82
CA SER A 116 32.20 18.28 -10.05
C SER A 116 31.98 16.75 -10.07
N ASN A 117 32.13 16.05 -8.95
CA ASN A 117 32.09 14.61 -8.86
C ASN A 117 30.67 14.17 -8.57
N LEU A 118 30.05 13.57 -9.57
CA LEU A 118 28.73 12.95 -9.46
C LEU A 118 28.89 11.54 -8.89
N THR A 119 28.60 11.36 -7.61
CA THR A 119 28.59 10.05 -6.94
C THR A 119 27.18 9.45 -6.99
N TYR A 120 27.07 8.14 -7.23
CA TYR A 120 25.79 7.44 -7.23
C TYR A 120 25.59 6.70 -5.90
N GLY A 121 24.88 7.30 -4.95
CA GLY A 121 24.53 6.69 -3.66
C GLY A 121 23.29 5.79 -3.76
N SER A 122 23.28 4.65 -3.07
CA SER A 122 22.12 3.74 -3.08
C SER A 122 21.11 4.11 -1.99
N ASN A 123 19.80 4.09 -2.29
CA ASN A 123 18.73 4.33 -1.31
C ASN A 123 18.44 3.12 -0.39
N LYS A 124 19.43 2.25 -0.15
CA LYS A 124 19.30 0.99 0.62
C LYS A 124 18.76 1.19 2.04
N TRP A 125 19.10 2.28 2.71
CA TRP A 125 18.55 2.58 4.05
C TRP A 125 17.06 2.87 4.01
N LEU A 126 16.60 3.60 2.99
CA LEU A 126 15.16 3.84 2.78
C LEU A 126 14.45 2.53 2.41
N TRP A 127 15.08 1.71 1.58
CA TRP A 127 14.57 0.38 1.26
C TRP A 127 14.40 -0.48 2.51
N LEU A 128 15.45 -0.61 3.33
CA LEU A 128 15.43 -1.41 4.55
C LEU A 128 14.39 -0.89 5.56
N GLY A 129 14.39 0.42 5.84
CA GLY A 129 13.43 1.02 6.76
C GLY A 129 11.99 0.92 6.25
N GLY A 130 11.78 1.09 4.94
CA GLY A 130 10.47 0.88 4.32
C GLY A 130 10.01 -0.58 4.42
N LEU A 131 10.90 -1.52 4.11
CA LEU A 131 10.62 -2.95 4.14
C LEU A 131 10.31 -3.44 5.56
N ALA A 132 11.14 -3.06 6.54
CA ALA A 132 10.92 -3.36 7.95
C ALA A 132 9.56 -2.82 8.44
N PHE A 133 9.24 -1.57 8.10
CA PHE A 133 7.94 -0.97 8.46
C PHE A 133 6.75 -1.80 7.92
N HIS A 134 6.75 -2.16 6.64
CA HIS A 134 5.62 -2.86 6.03
C HIS A 134 5.51 -4.32 6.47
N TRP A 135 6.63 -5.05 6.56
CA TRP A 135 6.62 -6.44 7.02
C TRP A 135 6.23 -6.53 8.49
N SER A 136 6.72 -5.64 9.35
CA SER A 136 6.29 -5.63 10.74
C SER A 136 4.80 -5.31 10.87
N LEU A 137 4.27 -4.34 10.12
CA LEU A 137 2.82 -4.09 10.11
C LEU A 137 2.03 -5.29 9.60
N LEU A 138 2.47 -5.95 8.53
CA LEU A 138 1.81 -7.15 7.99
C LEU A 138 1.74 -8.26 9.05
N VAL A 139 2.88 -8.59 9.68
CA VAL A 139 2.94 -9.62 10.73
C VAL A 139 2.10 -9.23 11.94
N ILE A 140 2.14 -7.97 12.38
CA ILE A 140 1.30 -7.47 13.48
C ILE A 140 -0.19 -7.67 13.13
N VAL A 141 -0.63 -7.29 11.93
CA VAL A 141 -2.02 -7.47 11.48
C VAL A 141 -2.40 -8.94 11.46
N LEU A 142 -1.55 -9.82 10.92
CA LEU A 142 -1.79 -11.27 10.90
C LEU A 142 -1.87 -11.85 12.32
N ARG A 143 -1.02 -11.40 13.25
CA ARG A 143 -1.11 -11.77 14.67
C ARG A 143 -2.43 -11.31 15.29
N HIS A 144 -2.87 -10.08 14.99
CA HIS A 144 -4.15 -9.57 15.49
C HIS A 144 -5.34 -10.39 14.98
N ALA A 145 -5.19 -11.08 13.84
CA ALA A 145 -6.22 -11.98 13.32
C ALA A 145 -6.66 -13.05 14.35
N ARG A 146 -5.79 -13.43 15.30
CA ARG A 146 -6.09 -14.40 16.37
C ARG A 146 -7.32 -14.06 17.22
N PHE A 147 -7.65 -12.77 17.35
CA PHE A 147 -8.81 -12.32 18.14
C PHE A 147 -10.14 -12.56 17.44
N PHE A 148 -10.11 -12.83 16.13
CA PHE A 148 -11.29 -13.04 15.30
C PHE A 148 -11.58 -14.52 15.04
N PHE A 149 -10.84 -15.44 15.68
CA PHE A 149 -11.05 -16.87 15.58
C PHE A 149 -11.37 -17.49 16.95
N ILE A 150 -12.34 -18.41 16.96
CA ILE A 150 -12.63 -19.25 18.14
C ILE A 150 -11.39 -20.08 18.46
N MET A 151 -10.92 -20.87 17.47
CA MET A 151 -9.67 -21.61 17.48
C MET A 151 -8.68 -20.97 16.52
N VAL A 152 -7.49 -20.62 16.99
CA VAL A 152 -6.47 -19.93 16.18
C VAL A 152 -5.86 -20.94 15.20
N PRO A 153 -5.87 -20.69 13.89
CA PRO A 153 -5.20 -21.56 12.91
C PRO A 153 -3.72 -21.76 13.22
N ASP A 154 -3.20 -22.98 13.00
CA ASP A 154 -1.80 -23.34 13.28
C ASP A 154 -0.81 -22.43 12.56
N SER A 155 -1.12 -22.01 11.34
CA SER A 155 -0.29 -21.06 10.57
C SER A 155 -0.09 -19.72 11.28
N LEU A 156 -1.12 -19.22 11.98
CA LEU A 156 -1.02 -18.00 12.78
C LEU A 156 -0.27 -18.24 14.09
N GLN A 157 -0.40 -19.44 14.68
CA GLN A 157 0.36 -19.81 15.87
C GLN A 157 1.86 -19.87 15.57
N TYR A 158 2.27 -20.55 14.50
CA TYR A 158 3.67 -20.59 14.07
C TYR A 158 4.24 -19.20 13.78
N LEU A 159 3.45 -18.31 13.18
CA LEU A 159 3.85 -16.93 12.96
C LEU A 159 4.03 -16.15 14.28
N ASP A 160 3.11 -16.34 15.22
CA ASP A 160 3.14 -15.72 16.55
C ASP A 160 4.38 -16.18 17.33
N ASP A 161 4.67 -17.48 17.32
CA ASP A 161 5.82 -18.09 17.98
C ASP A 161 7.15 -17.65 17.35
N ALA A 162 7.22 -17.56 16.02
CA ALA A 162 8.41 -17.06 15.34
C ALA A 162 8.73 -15.59 15.66
N ASP A 163 7.70 -14.77 15.92
CA ASP A 163 7.87 -13.35 16.26
C ASP A 163 8.13 -13.11 17.76
N ARG A 164 7.81 -14.08 18.62
CA ARG A 164 8.28 -14.14 20.02
C ARG A 164 9.77 -14.49 20.05
N PHE A 165 10.58 -13.60 19.49
CA PHE A 165 12.02 -13.81 19.29
C PHE A 165 12.78 -13.94 20.61
N LEU A 166 12.25 -13.38 21.70
CA LEU A 166 12.84 -13.44 23.04
C LEU A 166 11.75 -13.76 24.07
N ASP A 167 11.53 -15.05 24.33
CA ASP A 167 10.85 -15.56 25.55
C ASP A 167 11.67 -15.29 26.83
N VAL A 168 12.62 -14.36 26.76
CA VAL A 168 13.48 -13.89 27.86
C VAL A 168 12.71 -12.97 28.82
N THR A 169 11.55 -12.44 28.41
CA THR A 169 10.74 -11.51 29.21
C THR A 169 9.32 -12.02 29.44
N LEU A 170 8.70 -11.64 30.57
CA LEU A 170 7.30 -11.92 30.89
C LEU A 170 6.50 -10.61 30.92
N PRO A 171 5.62 -10.33 29.94
CA PRO A 171 5.26 -11.16 28.78
C PRO A 171 6.31 -11.15 27.66
N ALA A 172 6.30 -12.18 26.80
CA ALA A 172 7.24 -12.34 25.70
C ALA A 172 7.37 -11.09 24.81
N PHE A 173 8.62 -10.81 24.41
CA PHE A 173 8.95 -9.66 23.57
C PHE A 173 8.76 -9.97 22.10
N TYR A 174 7.99 -9.14 21.38
CA TYR A 174 7.78 -9.30 19.95
C TYR A 174 8.81 -8.49 19.18
N MET A 175 9.53 -9.13 18.28
CA MET A 175 10.53 -8.45 17.46
C MET A 175 9.87 -7.40 16.55
N THR A 176 8.69 -7.70 16.00
CA THR A 176 7.96 -6.75 15.14
C THR A 176 7.56 -5.46 15.86
N ASP A 177 7.27 -5.50 17.15
CA ASP A 177 6.91 -4.30 17.94
C ASP A 177 8.10 -3.32 17.99
N ALA A 178 9.31 -3.84 18.19
CA ALA A 178 10.54 -3.05 18.17
C ALA A 178 10.86 -2.53 16.75
N LEU A 179 10.77 -3.42 15.76
CA LEU A 179 11.11 -3.12 14.37
C LEU A 179 10.17 -2.09 13.77
N VAL A 180 8.85 -2.19 14.01
CA VAL A 180 7.89 -1.21 13.48
C VAL A 180 8.10 0.16 14.12
N LEU A 181 8.39 0.22 15.43
CA LEU A 181 8.63 1.48 16.13
C LEU A 181 9.94 2.13 15.65
N ALA A 182 11.01 1.35 15.49
CA ALA A 182 12.27 1.83 14.94
C ALA A 182 12.09 2.32 13.48
N ALA A 183 11.38 1.56 12.66
CA ALA A 183 11.18 1.86 11.25
C ALA A 183 10.28 3.10 11.03
N VAL A 184 9.16 3.23 11.75
CA VAL A 184 8.30 4.43 11.66
C VAL A 184 9.03 5.67 12.15
N THR A 185 9.82 5.55 13.22
CA THR A 185 10.67 6.63 13.74
C THR A 185 11.72 7.04 12.72
N PHE A 186 12.40 6.07 12.09
CA PHE A 186 13.37 6.32 11.02
C PHE A 186 12.73 7.05 9.84
N LEU A 187 11.57 6.59 9.36
CA LEU A 187 10.86 7.20 8.23
C LEU A 187 10.38 8.62 8.54
N LEU A 188 9.89 8.85 9.77
CA LEU A 188 9.48 10.17 10.24
C LEU A 188 10.68 11.13 10.36
N LEU A 189 11.76 10.69 11.02
CA LEU A 189 12.99 11.48 11.15
C LEU A 189 13.59 11.80 9.78
N ARG A 190 13.62 10.84 8.86
CA ARG A 190 14.06 11.07 7.48
C ARG A 190 13.24 12.17 6.82
N ARG A 191 11.90 12.13 6.95
CA ARG A 191 11.01 13.13 6.36
C ARG A 191 11.21 14.54 6.96
N ILE A 192 11.57 14.63 8.24
CA ILE A 192 11.83 15.90 8.93
C ILE A 192 13.26 16.41 8.65
N ARG A 193 14.26 15.54 8.57
CA ARG A 193 15.67 15.96 8.44
C ARG A 193 16.07 16.23 6.98
N ASP A 194 15.61 15.43 6.03
CA ASP A 194 15.91 15.62 4.61
C ASP A 194 15.24 16.90 4.07
N ALA A 195 16.05 17.84 3.58
CA ALA A 195 15.59 19.11 3.05
C ALA A 195 14.64 18.94 1.85
N ARG A 196 14.93 18.00 0.94
CA ARG A 196 14.10 17.75 -0.25
C ARG A 196 12.74 17.21 0.18
N MET A 197 12.75 16.25 1.11
CA MET A 197 11.51 15.67 1.65
C MET A 197 10.66 16.70 2.38
N ARG A 198 11.26 17.60 3.17
CA ARG A 198 10.53 18.67 3.87
C ARG A 198 9.82 19.64 2.93
N VAL A 199 10.44 19.97 1.81
CA VAL A 199 9.85 20.87 0.81
C VAL A 199 8.60 20.24 0.20
N ILE A 200 8.69 18.99 -0.24
CA ILE A 200 7.59 18.30 -0.93
C ILE A 200 6.52 17.71 0.01
N SER A 201 6.82 17.52 1.30
CA SER A 201 5.88 16.89 2.23
C SER A 201 4.72 17.83 2.56
N LEU A 202 3.53 17.24 2.65
CA LEU A 202 2.28 17.86 3.11
C LEU A 202 1.92 17.38 4.52
N PRO A 203 1.03 18.07 5.26
CA PRO A 203 0.54 17.57 6.56
C PRO A 203 -0.07 16.17 6.48
N THR A 204 -0.71 15.84 5.35
CA THR A 204 -1.28 14.52 5.06
C THR A 204 -0.22 13.42 4.92
N ASP A 205 1.07 13.75 4.75
CA ASP A 205 2.16 12.77 4.77
C ASP A 205 2.65 12.44 6.19
N PHE A 206 2.43 13.34 7.15
CA PHE A 206 2.84 13.16 8.53
C PHE A 206 1.73 12.50 9.35
N PHE A 207 0.47 12.82 9.07
CA PHE A 207 -0.69 12.27 9.78
C PHE A 207 -0.69 10.74 9.92
N PRO A 208 -0.59 9.94 8.83
CA PRO A 208 -0.59 8.48 8.97
C PRO A 208 0.64 7.95 9.72
N LEU A 209 1.80 8.61 9.62
CA LEU A 209 3.00 8.20 10.37
C LEU A 209 2.81 8.41 11.87
N PHE A 210 2.27 9.56 12.30
CA PHE A 210 1.96 9.81 13.69
C PHE A 210 0.84 8.92 14.22
N LEU A 211 -0.20 8.69 13.41
CA LEU A 211 -1.33 7.83 13.77
C LEU A 211 -0.87 6.38 13.99
N ILE A 212 -0.11 5.81 13.05
CA ILE A 212 0.43 4.45 13.19
C ILE A 212 1.41 4.36 14.37
N MET A 213 2.27 5.36 14.55
CA MET A 213 3.19 5.41 15.70
C MET A 213 2.43 5.43 17.03
N ALA A 214 1.34 6.20 17.14
CA ALA A 214 0.50 6.23 18.33
C ALA A 214 -0.21 4.88 18.57
N ILE A 215 -0.75 4.24 17.51
CA ILE A 215 -1.36 2.91 17.60
C ILE A 215 -0.35 1.89 18.13
N VAL A 216 0.86 1.86 17.55
CA VAL A 216 1.95 0.97 17.96
C VAL A 216 2.35 1.23 19.42
N VAL A 217 2.62 2.48 19.79
CA VAL A 217 3.02 2.84 21.16
C VAL A 217 1.95 2.40 22.16
N LEU A 218 0.67 2.66 21.88
CA LEU A 218 -0.42 2.23 22.74
C LEU A 218 -0.52 0.70 22.81
N GLY A 219 -0.34 -0.02 21.69
CA GLY A 219 -0.34 -1.48 21.67
C GLY A 219 0.76 -2.07 22.55
N ILE A 220 1.98 -1.55 22.42
CA ILE A 220 3.14 -1.92 23.25
C ILE A 220 2.87 -1.59 24.72
N SER A 221 2.37 -0.38 25.03
CA SER A 221 2.04 0.02 26.40
C SER A 221 0.98 -0.89 27.03
N MET A 222 -0.06 -1.27 26.28
CA MET A 222 -1.09 -2.18 26.79
C MET A 222 -0.57 -3.56 27.14
N ARG A 223 0.43 -4.04 26.38
CA ARG A 223 1.04 -5.35 26.59
C ARG A 223 2.03 -5.35 27.76
N TYR A 224 2.97 -4.41 27.76
CA TYR A 224 4.13 -4.46 28.66
C TYR A 224 3.96 -3.62 29.93
N VAL A 225 3.18 -2.53 29.87
CA VAL A 225 3.02 -1.59 30.97
C VAL A 225 1.72 -1.84 31.73
N THR A 226 0.57 -1.70 31.07
CA THR A 226 -0.73 -1.81 31.75
C THR A 226 -1.27 -3.24 31.80
N LYS A 227 -0.73 -4.16 30.98
CA LYS A 227 -1.08 -5.58 30.94
C LYS A 227 -2.60 -5.82 30.88
N VAL A 228 -3.24 -5.28 29.85
CA VAL A 228 -4.69 -5.40 29.64
C VAL A 228 -5.09 -6.87 29.50
N ASP A 229 -6.18 -7.28 30.16
CA ASP A 229 -6.75 -8.63 30.00
C ASP A 229 -7.25 -8.84 28.57
N VAL A 230 -6.75 -9.90 27.96
CA VAL A 230 -6.99 -10.26 26.56
C VAL A 230 -8.31 -11.01 26.40
N MET A 231 -8.85 -11.62 27.45
CA MET A 231 -10.08 -12.41 27.36
C MET A 231 -11.31 -11.55 27.02
N PRO A 232 -11.59 -10.44 27.72
CA PRO A 232 -12.67 -9.53 27.34
C PRO A 232 -12.46 -8.88 25.96
N VAL A 233 -11.21 -8.63 25.57
CA VAL A 233 -10.87 -8.12 24.23
C VAL A 233 -11.24 -9.13 23.15
N LYS A 234 -10.89 -10.41 23.33
CA LYS A 234 -11.25 -11.48 22.39
C LYS A 234 -12.77 -11.64 22.32
N ALA A 235 -13.46 -11.62 23.46
CA ALA A 235 -14.93 -11.68 23.49
C ALA A 235 -15.57 -10.53 22.68
N LEU A 236 -15.09 -9.29 22.86
CA LEU A 236 -15.57 -8.16 22.06
C LEU A 236 -15.31 -8.34 20.56
N MET A 237 -14.11 -8.79 20.16
CA MET A 237 -13.81 -9.02 18.74
C MET A 237 -14.69 -10.12 18.14
N MET A 238 -14.96 -11.20 18.89
CA MET A 238 -15.89 -12.24 18.46
C MET A 238 -17.32 -11.72 18.33
N ASN A 239 -17.78 -10.87 19.25
CA ASN A 239 -19.08 -10.21 19.16
C ASN A 239 -19.19 -9.37 17.88
N LEU A 240 -18.14 -8.59 17.56
CA LEU A 240 -18.12 -7.78 16.34
C LEU A 240 -18.19 -8.62 15.06
N VAL A 241 -17.46 -9.74 14.99
CA VAL A 241 -17.46 -10.62 13.80
C VAL A 241 -18.78 -11.37 13.64
N ASN A 242 -19.39 -11.76 14.75
CA ASN A 242 -20.68 -12.46 14.75
C ASN A 242 -21.87 -11.51 14.58
N PHE A 243 -21.63 -10.21 14.37
CA PHE A 243 -22.66 -9.18 14.27
C PHE A 243 -23.57 -9.10 15.50
N THR A 244 -23.00 -9.35 16.68
CA THR A 244 -23.66 -9.22 17.97
C THR A 244 -23.39 -7.84 18.58
N PHE A 245 -24.39 -7.25 19.22
CA PHE A 245 -24.35 -5.89 19.79
C PHE A 245 -24.32 -5.90 21.33
N GLU A 246 -23.81 -6.97 21.93
CA GLU A 246 -23.68 -7.07 23.38
C GLU A 246 -22.64 -6.07 23.91
N PRO A 247 -22.93 -5.38 25.03
CA PRO A 247 -22.01 -4.42 25.59
C PRO A 247 -20.66 -5.07 25.91
N PRO A 248 -19.55 -4.35 25.70
CA PRO A 248 -18.24 -4.88 26.05
C PRO A 248 -18.17 -5.13 27.56
N GLY A 249 -17.45 -6.17 27.96
CA GLY A 249 -17.05 -6.36 29.36
C GLY A 249 -16.13 -5.23 29.85
N GLU A 250 -15.66 -5.35 31.09
CA GLU A 250 -14.69 -4.40 31.63
C GLU A 250 -13.34 -4.54 30.92
N ILE A 251 -13.02 -3.55 30.07
CA ILE A 251 -11.74 -3.47 29.36
C ILE A 251 -11.06 -2.16 29.75
N GLY A 252 -9.74 -2.20 29.96
CA GLY A 252 -8.96 -1.01 30.31
C GLY A 252 -9.10 0.12 29.29
N THR A 253 -9.16 1.38 29.75
CA THR A 253 -9.38 2.57 28.89
C THR A 253 -8.42 2.66 27.70
N LEU A 254 -7.15 2.29 27.87
CA LEU A 254 -6.15 2.34 26.79
C LEU A 254 -6.51 1.47 25.58
N PHE A 255 -7.26 0.37 25.79
CA PHE A 255 -7.76 -0.45 24.70
C PHE A 255 -8.72 0.33 23.81
N TYR A 256 -9.67 1.06 24.40
CA TYR A 256 -10.61 1.88 23.63
C TYR A 256 -9.90 3.01 22.90
N VAL A 257 -8.82 3.58 23.48
CA VAL A 257 -7.97 4.55 22.76
C VAL A 257 -7.32 3.90 21.54
N HIS A 258 -6.69 2.74 21.73
CA HIS A 258 -6.03 2.01 20.66
C HIS A 258 -7.02 1.60 19.55
N LEU A 259 -8.15 1.00 19.91
CA LEU A 259 -9.22 0.61 18.98
C LEU A 259 -9.78 1.81 18.22
N PHE A 260 -10.01 2.94 18.90
CA PHE A 260 -10.49 4.16 18.25
C PHE A 260 -9.49 4.70 17.23
N LEU A 261 -8.19 4.73 17.54
CA LEU A 261 -7.18 5.17 16.57
C LEU A 261 -7.10 4.23 15.36
N ILE A 262 -7.29 2.92 15.56
CA ILE A 262 -7.43 1.96 14.44
C ILE A 262 -8.69 2.26 13.62
N CYS A 263 -9.81 2.59 14.26
CA CYS A 263 -11.03 2.99 13.56
C CYS A 263 -10.82 4.28 12.74
N VAL A 264 -10.10 5.26 13.29
CA VAL A 264 -9.70 6.47 12.55
C VAL A 264 -8.80 6.10 11.36
N LEU A 265 -7.83 5.19 11.55
CA LEU A 265 -6.98 4.71 10.47
C LEU A 265 -7.81 4.05 9.36
N ALA A 266 -8.78 3.20 9.72
CA ALA A 266 -9.69 2.52 8.80
C ALA A 266 -10.55 3.51 8.00
N ILE A 267 -11.14 4.51 8.66
CA ILE A 267 -11.91 5.57 8.01
C ILE A 267 -11.03 6.41 7.07
N TYR A 268 -9.81 6.72 7.50
CA TYR A 268 -8.86 7.52 6.72
C TYR A 268 -8.29 6.77 5.51
N PHE A 269 -8.18 5.44 5.61
CA PHE A 269 -7.52 4.57 4.63
C PHE A 269 -8.00 4.82 3.19
N PRO A 270 -9.30 4.66 2.83
CA PRO A 270 -9.78 4.76 1.46
C PRO A 270 -9.66 6.14 0.81
N PHE A 271 -9.42 7.18 1.61
CA PHE A 271 -9.34 8.56 1.15
C PHE A 271 -7.91 9.12 1.17
N SER A 272 -6.92 8.26 1.41
CA SER A 272 -5.53 8.69 1.64
C SER A 272 -4.53 7.98 0.74
N LYS A 273 -3.25 8.34 0.91
CA LYS A 273 -2.11 7.69 0.25
C LYS A 273 -1.95 6.22 0.66
N LEU A 274 -2.63 5.75 1.71
CA LEU A 274 -2.63 4.34 2.12
C LEU A 274 -3.27 3.42 1.08
N MET A 275 -4.12 3.96 0.20
CA MET A 275 -4.67 3.22 -0.93
C MET A 275 -3.64 2.72 -1.95
N HIS A 276 -2.35 3.08 -1.80
CA HIS A 276 -1.27 2.42 -2.54
C HIS A 276 -1.29 0.90 -2.37
N MET A 277 -1.81 0.38 -1.24
CA MET A 277 -1.98 -1.06 -0.99
C MET A 277 -2.80 -1.73 -2.10
N GLY A 278 -3.90 -1.12 -2.55
CA GLY A 278 -4.69 -1.65 -3.67
C GLY A 278 -4.20 -1.12 -5.02
N GLY A 279 -3.80 0.16 -5.08
CA GLY A 279 -3.48 0.85 -6.34
C GLY A 279 -2.28 0.27 -7.08
N ILE A 280 -1.33 -0.37 -6.38
CA ILE A 280 -0.16 -1.00 -7.01
C ILE A 280 -0.55 -2.08 -8.03
N PHE A 281 -1.63 -2.82 -7.78
CA PHE A 281 -2.08 -3.91 -8.65
C PHE A 281 -2.79 -3.41 -9.91
N LEU A 282 -3.35 -2.20 -9.86
CA LEU A 282 -4.13 -1.60 -10.94
C LEU A 282 -3.36 -0.55 -11.74
N SER A 283 -2.08 -0.33 -11.45
CA SER A 283 -1.25 0.63 -12.16
C SER A 283 -0.81 0.08 -13.53
N PRO A 284 -1.28 0.65 -14.67
CA PRO A 284 -0.93 0.18 -16.01
C PRO A 284 0.57 0.14 -16.28
N THR A 285 1.28 1.10 -15.71
CA THR A 285 2.74 1.23 -15.86
C THR A 285 3.52 0.09 -15.22
N ARG A 286 2.90 -0.72 -14.34
CA ARG A 286 3.56 -1.80 -13.60
C ARG A 286 2.98 -3.17 -13.93
N ASN A 287 1.67 -3.27 -14.10
CA ASN A 287 0.96 -4.55 -14.26
C ASN A 287 0.86 -5.05 -15.71
N GLN A 288 1.24 -4.23 -16.70
CA GLN A 288 1.23 -4.62 -18.10
C GLN A 288 2.53 -5.32 -18.53
N ALA A 289 2.40 -6.24 -19.49
CA ALA A 289 3.53 -6.83 -20.18
C ALA A 289 4.02 -5.89 -21.31
N ASN A 290 5.33 -5.71 -21.44
CA ASN A 290 5.97 -5.09 -22.60
C ASN A 290 5.95 -6.03 -23.80
N ASN A 291 4.81 -6.07 -24.49
CA ASN A 291 4.60 -6.93 -25.67
C ASN A 291 4.01 -6.16 -26.86
N SER A 292 4.08 -4.82 -26.86
CA SER A 292 3.57 -3.98 -27.96
C SER A 292 4.19 -4.27 -29.32
N ARG A 293 5.42 -4.80 -29.35
CA ARG A 293 6.09 -5.26 -30.57
C ARG A 293 5.66 -6.66 -31.03
N ALA A 294 5.10 -7.46 -30.14
CA ALA A 294 4.72 -8.86 -30.41
C ALA A 294 3.22 -9.05 -30.63
N LYS A 295 2.40 -8.18 -30.03
CA LYS A 295 0.95 -8.24 -30.11
C LYS A 295 0.39 -6.87 -30.48
N ARG A 296 -0.54 -6.85 -31.43
CA ARG A 296 -1.29 -5.64 -31.77
C ARG A 296 -2.27 -5.31 -30.64
N HIS A 297 -2.01 -4.24 -29.92
CA HIS A 297 -2.96 -3.67 -28.97
C HIS A 297 -3.99 -2.82 -29.72
N ARG A 298 -5.27 -3.15 -29.58
CA ARG A 298 -6.36 -2.36 -30.14
C ARG A 298 -6.91 -1.47 -29.04
N ASN A 299 -6.86 -0.16 -29.26
CA ASN A 299 -7.47 0.79 -28.33
C ASN A 299 -9.01 0.58 -28.38
N PRO A 300 -9.67 0.30 -27.24
CA PRO A 300 -11.13 0.12 -27.20
C PRO A 300 -11.91 1.38 -27.60
N TRP A 301 -11.27 2.55 -27.65
CA TRP A 301 -11.88 3.81 -28.07
C TRP A 301 -11.80 4.05 -29.58
N ASN A 302 -11.04 3.23 -30.32
CA ASN A 302 -10.99 3.36 -31.77
C ASN A 302 -12.35 2.96 -32.34
N SER A 303 -12.97 3.84 -33.12
CA SER A 303 -14.16 3.49 -33.89
C SER A 303 -13.85 2.32 -34.84
N ALA A 304 -14.89 1.62 -35.26
CA ALA A 304 -14.78 0.61 -36.31
C ALA A 304 -14.49 1.30 -37.65
N ILE A 305 -13.24 1.67 -37.86
CA ILE A 305 -12.78 2.25 -39.12
C ILE A 305 -12.64 1.08 -40.10
N LYS A 306 -13.43 1.12 -41.18
CA LYS A 306 -13.21 0.23 -42.32
C LYS A 306 -11.89 0.65 -42.98
N PHE A 307 -10.83 -0.11 -42.71
CA PHE A 307 -9.58 0.07 -43.43
C PHE A 307 -9.83 -0.24 -44.91
N ARG A 308 -9.54 0.73 -45.79
CA ARG A 308 -9.50 0.47 -47.22
C ARG A 308 -8.14 -0.11 -47.57
N SER A 309 -8.14 -1.21 -48.28
CA SER A 309 -6.92 -1.79 -48.87
C SER A 309 -6.39 -0.87 -49.97
N TYR A 310 -5.10 -1.02 -50.28
CA TYR A 310 -4.51 -0.34 -51.43
C TYR A 310 -5.25 -0.70 -52.72
N ALA A 311 -5.66 -1.96 -52.89
CA ALA A 311 -6.42 -2.40 -54.07
C ALA A 311 -7.78 -1.68 -54.20
N GLU A 312 -8.54 -1.52 -53.11
CA GLU A 312 -9.80 -0.76 -53.13
C GLU A 312 -9.56 0.73 -53.42
N TYR A 313 -8.47 1.30 -52.88
CA TYR A 313 -8.08 2.68 -53.17
C TYR A 313 -7.67 2.83 -54.65
N GLU A 314 -6.88 1.91 -55.17
CA GLU A 314 -6.45 1.91 -56.55
C GLU A 314 -7.66 1.76 -57.49
N ASP A 315 -8.60 0.85 -57.23
CA ASP A 315 -9.80 0.69 -58.06
C ASP A 315 -10.64 1.98 -58.14
N ASP A 316 -10.77 2.73 -57.04
CA ASP A 316 -11.52 3.99 -57.02
C ASP A 316 -10.80 5.16 -57.71
N TYR A 317 -9.46 5.16 -57.70
CA TYR A 317 -8.65 6.34 -58.09
C TYR A 317 -7.65 6.09 -59.21
N ARG A 318 -7.63 4.89 -59.81
CA ARG A 318 -6.62 4.44 -60.79
C ARG A 318 -6.35 5.45 -61.89
N GLU A 319 -7.41 5.95 -62.51
CA GLU A 319 -7.31 6.88 -63.63
C GLU A 319 -6.69 8.22 -63.22
N LYS A 320 -6.97 8.69 -62.00
CA LYS A 320 -6.34 9.89 -61.45
C LYS A 320 -4.87 9.64 -61.11
N MET A 321 -4.55 8.46 -60.58
CA MET A 321 -3.18 8.04 -60.29
C MET A 321 -2.33 7.94 -61.56
N LYS A 322 -2.83 7.31 -62.62
CA LYS A 322 -2.18 7.24 -63.94
C LYS A 322 -1.92 8.63 -64.52
N LYS A 323 -2.92 9.52 -64.49
CA LYS A 323 -2.77 10.93 -64.94
C LYS A 323 -1.72 11.70 -64.14
N ALA A 324 -1.63 11.43 -62.83
CA ALA A 324 -0.62 12.00 -61.95
C ALA A 324 0.75 11.30 -62.05
N LYS A 325 0.93 10.31 -62.94
CA LYS A 325 2.14 9.50 -63.10
C LYS A 325 2.55 8.75 -61.81
N LEU A 326 1.57 8.36 -60.99
CA LEU A 326 1.78 7.52 -59.82
C LEU A 326 1.77 6.02 -60.22
N PRO A 327 2.57 5.16 -59.57
CA PRO A 327 2.59 3.73 -59.84
C PRO A 327 1.25 3.08 -59.47
N VAL A 328 0.80 2.13 -60.31
CA VAL A 328 -0.45 1.35 -60.19
C VAL A 328 -0.10 -0.13 -60.40
N GLU A 329 -0.72 -1.05 -59.65
CA GLU A 329 -0.44 -2.49 -59.73
C GLU A 329 -1.37 -3.21 -60.71
N LYS A 330 -2.62 -2.77 -60.83
CA LYS A 330 -3.60 -3.31 -61.78
C LYS A 330 -3.57 -2.48 -63.06
N GLN A 331 -3.27 -3.13 -64.19
CA GLN A 331 -3.20 -2.47 -65.50
C GLN A 331 -4.56 -1.90 -65.93
#